data_AF-A0A1J5PTK3-F1
#
_entry.id   AF-A0A1J5PTK3-F1
#
_cell.length_a   1.000
_cell.length_b   1.000
_cell.length_c   1.000
_cell.angle_alpha   90.00
_cell.angle_beta   90.00
_cell.angle_gamma   90.00
#
_symmetry.space_group_name_H-M   'P 1'
#
loop_
_entity.id
_entity.type
_entity.pdbx_description
1 polymer ?
#
loop_
_entity_poly.entity_id
_entity_poly.type
_entity_poly.pdbx_seq_one_letter_code
_entity_poly.pdbx_strand_id
1 'polypeptide(L)'
;MLGARRALSVPGLSATVGEEIEALRRIAGDKAVRLIREAPDATIDRIVSGWPQAFDARRAAALGFVGDASFDAIIRAHIDDELDGIIAS
;
A
#
# COMPACT_ATOMS: atom_id res chain seq x y z
N MET A 1 10.73 -21.95 15.87
CA MET A 1 11.82 -20.95 15.87
C MET A 1 12.28 -20.67 14.44
N LEU A 2 12.67 -19.43 14.11
CA LEU A 2 12.97 -18.94 12.73
C LEU A 2 14.28 -19.46 12.09
N GLY A 3 15.08 -20.27 12.81
CA GLY A 3 16.37 -20.77 12.32
C GLY A 3 17.41 -19.66 12.07
N ALA A 4 18.47 -19.97 11.32
CA ALA A 4 19.57 -19.03 11.06
C ALA A 4 19.17 -17.84 10.18
N ARG A 5 18.21 -18.01 9.27
CA ARG A 5 17.66 -16.93 8.44
C ARG A 5 16.53 -16.23 9.18
N ARG A 6 16.89 -15.18 9.91
CA ARG A 6 15.97 -14.38 10.75
C ARG A 6 15.21 -13.29 9.99
N ALA A 7 15.70 -12.87 8.82
CA ALA A 7 15.00 -11.92 7.95
C ALA A 7 13.93 -12.62 7.12
N LEU A 8 12.74 -12.01 7.06
CA LEU A 8 11.58 -12.48 6.31
C LEU A 8 11.01 -11.33 5.48
N SER A 9 10.66 -11.62 4.22
CA SER A 9 9.76 -10.77 3.45
C SER A 9 8.33 -11.08 3.90
N VAL A 10 7.65 -10.10 4.48
CA VAL A 10 6.28 -10.23 4.99
C VAL A 10 5.32 -10.08 3.80
N PRO A 11 4.19 -10.83 3.76
CA PRO A 11 3.18 -10.64 2.73
C PRO A 11 2.62 -9.22 2.80
N GLY A 12 2.42 -8.62 1.63
CA GLY A 12 1.82 -7.31 1.45
C GLY A 12 1.16 -7.22 0.09
N LEU A 13 0.65 -6.04 -0.25
CA LEU A 13 0.01 -5.77 -1.53
C LEU A 13 1.01 -5.18 -2.53
N SER A 14 1.03 -5.70 -3.75
CA SER A 14 1.67 -5.04 -4.89
C SER A 14 0.57 -4.30 -5.67
N ALA A 15 0.72 -2.99 -5.79
CA ALA A 15 -0.20 -2.12 -6.51
C ALA A 15 0.59 -1.04 -7.25
N THR A 16 0.06 -0.60 -8.38
CA THR A 16 0.53 0.57 -9.11
C THR A 16 -0.08 1.83 -8.51
N VAL A 17 0.60 2.97 -8.68
CA VAL A 17 0.06 4.29 -8.28
C VAL A 17 -1.34 4.55 -8.86
N GLY A 18 -1.60 4.08 -10.08
CA GLY A 18 -2.93 4.19 -10.69
C GLY A 18 -4.00 3.42 -9.90
N GLU A 19 -3.71 2.18 -9.49
CA GLU A 19 -4.64 1.36 -8.68
C GLU A 19 -4.90 1.99 -7.30
N GLU A 20 -3.87 2.61 -6.70
CA GLU A 20 -4.01 3.35 -5.44
C GLU A 20 -4.94 4.58 -5.60
N ILE A 21 -4.78 5.34 -6.68
CA ILE A 21 -5.65 6.49 -6.99
C ILE A 21 -7.09 6.04 -7.26
N GLU A 22 -7.29 4.94 -7.99
CA GLU A 22 -8.62 4.38 -8.22
C GLU A 22 -9.28 3.89 -6.92
N ALA A 23 -8.51 3.27 -6.02
CA ALA A 23 -9.00 2.91 -4.70
C ALA A 23 -9.41 4.14 -3.88
N LEU A 24 -8.59 5.19 -3.89
CA LEU A 24 -8.93 6.46 -3.26
C LEU A 24 -10.22 7.05 -3.83
N ARG A 25 -10.40 7.01 -5.15
CA ARG A 25 -11.64 7.47 -5.78
C ARG A 25 -12.86 6.69 -5.30
N ARG A 26 -12.76 5.36 -5.22
CA ARG A 26 -13.87 4.50 -4.76
C ARG A 26 -14.27 4.79 -3.31
N ILE A 27 -13.30 5.05 -2.44
CA ILE A 27 -13.54 5.18 -0.99
C ILE A 27 -13.81 6.62 -0.56
N ALA A 28 -13.02 7.58 -1.04
CA ALA A 28 -13.07 8.99 -0.61
C ALA A 28 -13.62 9.94 -1.69
N GLY A 29 -13.92 9.44 -2.89
CA GLY A 29 -14.56 10.20 -3.97
C GLY A 29 -13.63 11.14 -4.73
N ASP A 30 -14.17 11.77 -5.79
CA ASP A 30 -13.40 12.62 -6.70
C ASP A 30 -12.84 13.89 -6.03
N LYS A 31 -13.43 14.35 -4.92
CA LYS A 31 -12.91 15.50 -4.17
C LYS A 31 -11.51 15.22 -3.65
N ALA A 32 -11.29 14.03 -3.06
CA ALA A 32 -9.99 13.62 -2.56
C ALA A 32 -8.98 13.47 -3.70
N VAL A 33 -9.38 12.81 -4.79
CA VAL A 33 -8.50 12.59 -5.95
C VAL A 33 -8.06 13.90 -6.59
N ARG A 34 -8.93 14.92 -6.65
CA ARG A 34 -8.59 16.25 -7.19
C ARG A 34 -7.49 16.98 -6.42
N LEU A 35 -7.13 16.54 -5.22
CA LEU A 35 -6.03 17.10 -4.44
C LEU A 35 -4.67 16.58 -4.91
N ILE A 36 -4.64 15.49 -5.69
CA ILE A 36 -3.41 14.92 -6.22
C ILE A 36 -2.87 15.84 -7.32
N ARG A 37 -1.60 16.21 -7.18
CA ARG A 37 -0.86 16.97 -8.19
C ARG A 37 0.24 16.11 -8.78
N GLU A 38 0.17 15.89 -10.08
CA GLU A 38 1.28 15.29 -10.82
C GLU A 38 2.44 16.29 -10.91
N ALA A 39 3.56 15.95 -10.29
CA ALA A 39 4.78 16.74 -10.29
C ALA A 39 5.98 15.80 -10.46
N PRO A 40 6.37 15.47 -11.71
CA PRO A 40 7.47 14.57 -11.96
C PRO A 40 8.79 15.09 -11.38
N ASP A 41 9.52 14.22 -10.68
CA ASP A 41 10.86 14.48 -10.16
C ASP A 41 11.81 13.36 -10.59
N ALA A 42 12.82 13.69 -11.39
CA ALA A 42 13.75 12.71 -11.95
C ALA A 42 14.64 12.04 -10.88
N THR A 43 14.85 12.68 -9.73
CA THR A 43 15.62 12.08 -8.64
C THR A 43 14.78 11.04 -7.93
N ILE A 44 13.51 11.34 -7.64
CA ILE A 44 12.57 10.39 -7.03
C ILE A 44 12.35 9.20 -7.95
N ASP A 45 12.09 9.44 -9.24
CA ASP A 45 11.84 8.39 -10.24
C ASP A 45 13.03 7.40 -10.33
N ARG A 46 14.26 7.92 -10.36
CA ARG A 46 15.47 7.08 -10.36
C ARG A 46 15.65 6.23 -9.10
N ILE A 47 15.22 6.74 -7.94
CA ILE A 47 15.30 5.98 -6.68
C ILE A 47 14.24 4.87 -6.67
N VAL A 48 12.99 5.24 -6.97
CA VAL A 48 11.83 4.34 -6.87
C VAL A 48 11.86 3.25 -7.94
N SER A 49 12.33 3.56 -9.15
CA SER A 49 12.51 2.57 -10.23
C SER A 49 13.49 1.44 -9.88
N GLY A 50 14.37 1.64 -8.89
CA GLY A 50 15.26 0.60 -8.38
C GLY A 50 14.63 -0.30 -7.31
N TRP A 51 13.42 -0.02 -6.84
CA TRP A 51 12.78 -0.80 -5.79
C TRP A 51 12.15 -2.09 -6.34
N PRO A 52 12.16 -3.20 -5.58
CA PRO A 52 11.46 -4.41 -5.96
C PRO A 52 9.94 -4.18 -6.02
N GLN A 53 9.30 -4.56 -7.13
CA GLN A 53 7.86 -4.35 -7.34
C GLN A 53 6.97 -5.36 -6.58
N ALA A 54 7.48 -6.57 -6.37
CA ALA A 54 6.78 -7.64 -5.66
C ALA A 54 7.77 -8.55 -4.94
N PHE A 55 7.32 -9.14 -3.82
CA PHE A 55 8.13 -10.04 -3.01
C PHE A 55 7.51 -11.43 -2.94
N ASP A 56 8.37 -12.45 -2.97
CA ASP A 56 7.98 -13.80 -2.57
C ASP A 56 7.95 -13.91 -1.04
N ALA A 57 6.75 -13.86 -0.49
CA ALA A 57 6.50 -13.91 0.95
C ALA A 57 6.10 -15.32 1.46
N ARG A 58 6.31 -16.39 0.68
CA ARG A 58 5.87 -17.76 1.03
C ARG A 58 6.26 -18.21 2.44
N ARG A 59 7.48 -17.87 2.88
CA ARG A 59 7.98 -18.27 4.20
C ARG A 59 7.29 -17.54 5.35
N ALA A 60 6.96 -16.26 5.19
CA ALA A 60 6.20 -15.52 6.18
C ALA A 60 4.73 -15.97 6.19
N ALA A 61 4.14 -16.20 5.01
CA ALA A 61 2.79 -16.76 4.91
C ALA A 61 2.67 -18.13 5.62
N ALA A 62 3.66 -19.01 5.46
CA ALA A 62 3.72 -20.30 6.17
C ALA A 62 3.83 -20.18 7.71
N LEU A 63 4.18 -19.00 8.21
CA LEU A 63 4.23 -18.70 9.65
C LEU A 63 2.96 -18.00 10.15
N GLY A 64 1.95 -17.83 9.30
CA GLY A 64 0.66 -17.22 9.65
C GLY A 64 0.60 -15.72 9.47
N PHE A 65 1.62 -15.08 8.89
CA PHE A 65 1.52 -13.67 8.50
C PHE A 65 0.54 -13.52 7.34
N VAL A 66 -0.28 -12.47 7.39
CA VAL A 66 -1.28 -12.13 6.38
C VAL A 66 -1.04 -10.68 5.96
N GLY A 67 -1.04 -10.43 4.66
CA GLY A 67 -0.98 -9.07 4.11
C GLY A 67 -2.39 -8.54 3.83
N ASP A 68 -2.48 -7.24 3.55
CA ASP A 68 -3.74 -6.60 3.21
C ASP A 68 -4.38 -7.22 1.94
N ALA A 69 -5.71 -7.33 1.96
CA ALA A 69 -6.46 -7.94 0.87
C ALA A 69 -6.59 -7.04 -0.36
N SER A 70 -6.55 -5.71 -0.18
CA SER A 70 -6.66 -4.72 -1.26
C SER A 70 -6.28 -3.32 -0.75
N PHE A 71 -6.03 -2.41 -1.69
CA PHE A 71 -5.76 -1.01 -1.32
C PHE A 71 -7.01 -0.32 -0.74
N ASP A 72 -8.21 -0.74 -1.16
CA ASP A 72 -9.47 -0.31 -0.55
C ASP A 72 -9.56 -0.70 0.94
N ALA A 73 -8.99 -1.86 1.33
CA ALA A 73 -8.93 -2.26 2.73
C ALA A 73 -7.95 -1.38 3.52
N ILE A 74 -6.79 -1.07 2.93
CA ILE A 74 -5.79 -0.17 3.52
C ILE A 74 -6.38 1.23 3.77
N ILE A 75 -7.09 1.80 2.79
CA ILE A 75 -7.70 3.12 2.96
C ILE A 75 -8.78 3.11 4.04
N ARG A 76 -9.62 2.06 4.10
CA ARG A 76 -10.63 1.93 5.17
C ARG A 76 -9.99 1.81 6.55
N ALA A 77 -8.96 0.97 6.69
CA ALA A 77 -8.21 0.85 7.94
C ALA A 77 -7.63 2.20 8.37
N HIS A 78 -7.04 2.97 7.45
CA HIS A 78 -6.56 4.32 7.75
C HIS A 78 -7.67 5.28 8.22
N ILE A 79 -8.84 5.23 7.60
CA ILE A 79 -9.99 6.06 8.02
C ILE A 79 -10.45 5.67 9.42
N ASP A 80 -10.57 4.36 9.69
CA ASP A 80 -11.02 3.85 10.98
C ASP A 80 -10.02 4.15 12.11
N ASP A 81 -8.72 3.98 11.84
CA ASP A 81 -7.66 4.08 12.84
C ASP A 81 -7.20 5.53 13.09
N GLU A 82 -7.14 6.38 12.04
CA GLU A 82 -6.51 7.71 12.11
C GLU A 82 -7.51 8.87 11.96
N LEU A 83 -8.70 8.63 11.40
CA LEU A 83 -9.70 9.67 11.11
C LEU A 83 -11.01 9.47 11.90
N ASP A 84 -11.00 8.61 12.93
CA ASP A 84 -12.18 8.25 13.73
C ASP A 84 -13.38 7.78 12.87
N GLY A 85 -13.11 7.17 11.71
CA GLY A 85 -14.15 6.72 10.77
C GLY A 85 -14.74 7.82 9.88
N ILE A 86 -14.20 9.05 9.89
CA ILE A 86 -14.81 10.22 9.25
C ILE A 86 -13.96 10.72 8.08
N ILE A 87 -14.57 10.76 6.89
CA ILE A 87 -13.99 11.45 5.73
C ILE A 87 -14.54 12.88 5.69
N ALA A 88 -13.64 13.87 5.74
CA ALA A 88 -14.01 15.27 5.54
C ALA A 88 -14.61 15.46 4.14
N SER A 89 -15.89 15.88 4.10
CA SER A 89 -16.71 16.01 2.88
C SER A 89 -16.47 17.30 2.11
#